data_AF-A0A2I2EZR7-F1
#
_entry.id   AF-A0A2I2EZR7-F1
#
_cell.length_a   1.000
_cell.length_b   1.000
_cell.length_c   1.000
_cell.angle_alpha   90.00
_cell.angle_beta   90.00
_cell.angle_gamma   90.00
#
_symmetry.space_group_name_H-M   'P 1'
#
loop_
_entity.id
_entity.type
_entity.pdbx_description
1 polymer ?
#
loop_
_entity_poly.entity_id
_entity_poly.type
_entity_poly.pdbx_seq_one_letter_code
_entity_poly.pdbx_strand_id
1 'polypeptide(L)'
;MPSLRANLLLLIAATSAAVNGERLKAVWSAGDFSTISGPTGNESGHFKRFAIFDEAGKAIYSEPYPGDHSPCYNKGDGREFTIEGDCWDKPRKFKCKSDFGAHPEYCEVKDSNGKSLGTGEGKTDTEFIGISIGMSGACVVEFDAKSHNCPEDDGNGPLHVTSG
;
A
#
# COMPACT_ATOMS: atom_id res chain seq x y z
N MET A 1 -61.95 32.65 5.23
CA MET A 1 -61.89 31.33 5.89
C MET A 1 -62.21 30.27 4.85
N PRO A 2 -61.51 29.12 4.67
CA PRO A 2 -60.20 28.67 5.16
C PRO A 2 -59.18 28.43 4.01
N SER A 3 -57.95 28.11 4.42
CA SER A 3 -56.74 27.82 3.62
C SER A 3 -56.67 26.35 3.19
N LEU A 4 -56.10 26.05 2.01
CA LEU A 4 -55.50 24.76 1.70
C LEU A 4 -54.12 24.97 1.03
N ARG A 5 -53.12 25.12 1.90
CA ARG A 5 -51.76 24.62 1.71
C ARG A 5 -51.79 23.12 1.34
N ALA A 6 -50.67 22.64 0.79
CA ALA A 6 -50.25 21.25 0.61
C ALA A 6 -50.58 20.65 -0.77
N ASN A 7 -49.70 19.95 -1.48
CA ASN A 7 -48.34 19.48 -1.21
C ASN A 7 -47.82 18.91 -2.57
N LEU A 8 -46.63 19.29 -3.02
CA LEU A 8 -45.42 18.44 -2.90
C LEU A 8 -45.15 17.60 -4.18
N LEU A 9 -44.66 18.26 -5.24
CA LEU A 9 -43.91 17.60 -6.30
C LEU A 9 -42.50 17.28 -5.75
N LEU A 10 -42.39 16.14 -5.06
CA LEU A 10 -41.11 15.52 -4.70
C LEU A 10 -40.45 14.98 -5.99
N LEU A 11 -39.64 15.81 -6.63
CA LEU A 11 -38.59 15.35 -7.53
C LEU A 11 -37.57 14.59 -6.67
N ILE A 12 -37.64 13.27 -6.73
CA ILE A 12 -36.65 12.37 -6.15
C ILE A 12 -35.34 12.64 -6.90
N ALA A 13 -34.51 13.52 -6.35
CA ALA A 13 -33.10 13.56 -6.67
C ALA A 13 -32.53 12.23 -6.17
N ALA A 14 -32.48 11.23 -7.06
CA ALA A 14 -31.64 10.06 -6.88
C ALA A 14 -30.20 10.59 -6.79
N THR A 15 -29.77 10.86 -5.56
CA THR A 15 -28.36 11.01 -5.25
C THR A 15 -27.77 9.64 -5.51
N SER A 16 -27.19 9.47 -6.69
CA SER A 16 -26.26 8.39 -6.95
C SER A 16 -25.14 8.55 -5.93
N ALA A 17 -25.28 7.92 -4.76
CA ALA A 17 -24.17 7.74 -3.86
C ALA A 17 -23.14 7.00 -4.70
N ALA A 18 -22.06 7.69 -5.06
CA ALA A 18 -20.88 7.01 -5.56
C ALA A 18 -20.57 5.96 -4.49
N VAL A 19 -20.71 4.69 -4.85
CA VAL A 19 -20.28 3.58 -4.00
C VAL A 19 -18.76 3.70 -3.98
N ASN A 20 -18.26 4.52 -3.06
CA ASN A 20 -16.85 4.73 -2.89
C ASN A 20 -16.39 3.53 -2.06
N GLY A 21 -15.73 2.57 -2.71
CA GLY A 21 -15.23 1.38 -2.04
C GLY A 21 -14.32 1.75 -0.87
N GLU A 22 -14.02 0.77 -0.02
CA GLU A 22 -13.22 0.96 1.17
C GLU A 22 -11.85 1.62 0.87
N ARG A 23 -11.39 2.53 1.73
CA ARG A 23 -10.08 3.17 1.61
C ARG A 23 -8.96 2.22 2.08
N LEU A 24 -8.14 1.78 1.15
CA LEU A 24 -6.99 0.92 1.42
C LEU A 24 -5.69 1.71 1.56
N LYS A 25 -4.71 1.11 2.24
CA LYS A 25 -3.35 1.65 2.39
C LYS A 25 -2.31 0.63 1.94
N ALA A 26 -1.65 0.90 0.82
CA ALA A 26 -0.48 0.14 0.40
C ALA A 26 0.77 0.70 1.08
N VAL A 27 1.54 -0.18 1.72
CA VAL A 27 2.72 0.18 2.50
C VAL A 27 3.92 -0.60 1.99
N TRP A 28 4.95 0.13 1.57
CA TRP A 28 6.29 -0.41 1.35
C TRP A 28 7.13 -0.04 2.55
N SER A 29 7.87 -1.01 3.08
CA SER A 29 8.82 -0.76 4.16
C SER A 29 10.13 -1.49 3.92
N ALA A 30 11.22 -0.85 4.33
CA ALA A 30 12.55 -1.43 4.34
C ALA A 30 13.28 -0.98 5.60
N GLY A 31 14.25 -1.76 6.04
CA GLY A 31 15.15 -1.30 7.08
C GLY A 31 16.39 -2.17 7.16
N ASP A 32 17.43 -1.57 7.71
CA ASP A 32 18.77 -2.10 7.78
C ASP A 32 19.34 -1.74 9.15
N PHE A 33 20.09 -2.64 9.76
CA PHE A 33 20.83 -2.35 10.98
C PHE A 33 22.22 -2.96 10.92
N SER A 34 23.14 -2.33 11.65
CA SER A 34 24.51 -2.79 11.81
C SER A 34 25.05 -2.40 13.18
N THR A 35 25.84 -3.28 13.78
CA THR A 35 26.49 -3.09 15.07
C THR A 35 28.01 -3.25 14.93
N ILE A 36 28.78 -2.54 15.75
CA ILE A 36 30.24 -2.70 15.81
C ILE A 36 30.68 -3.88 16.69
N SER A 37 29.73 -4.51 17.38
CA SER A 37 29.97 -5.63 18.30
C SER A 37 28.67 -6.36 18.64
N GLY A 38 28.75 -7.67 18.83
CA GLY A 38 27.66 -8.56 19.23
C GLY A 38 28.20 -9.90 19.76
N PRO A 39 27.34 -10.83 20.19
CA PRO A 39 27.71 -12.09 20.84
C PRO A 39 28.70 -12.95 20.05
N THR A 40 28.68 -12.85 18.72
CA THR A 40 29.56 -13.59 17.80
C THR A 40 30.43 -12.68 16.92
N GLY A 41 30.54 -11.38 17.23
CA GLY A 41 31.17 -10.37 16.39
C GLY A 41 30.16 -9.31 15.90
N ASN A 42 30.50 -8.56 14.86
CA ASN A 42 29.59 -7.55 14.30
C ASN A 42 28.30 -8.23 13.80
N GLU A 43 27.15 -7.65 14.15
CA GLU A 43 25.85 -8.11 13.68
C GLU A 43 25.25 -7.11 12.70
N SER A 44 24.61 -7.61 11.65
CA SER A 44 23.84 -6.81 10.72
C SER A 44 22.61 -7.58 10.24
N GLY A 45 21.61 -6.85 9.78
CA GLY A 45 20.42 -7.43 9.20
C GLY A 45 19.62 -6.41 8.41
N HIS A 46 18.68 -6.91 7.62
CA HIS A 46 17.82 -6.08 6.81
C HIS A 46 16.45 -6.74 6.61
N PHE A 47 15.44 -5.94 6.29
CA PHE A 47 14.13 -6.42 5.89
C PHE A 47 13.56 -5.56 4.77
N LYS A 48 12.71 -6.16 3.95
CA LYS A 48 11.92 -5.48 2.92
C LYS A 48 10.54 -6.12 2.92
N ARG A 49 9.48 -5.32 2.96
CA ARG A 49 8.11 -5.81 3.09
C ARG A 49 7.13 -4.94 2.34
N PHE A 50 6.06 -5.59 1.88
CA PHE A 50 4.89 -4.94 1.33
C PHE A 50 3.63 -5.49 1.99
N ALA A 51 2.69 -4.59 2.26
CA ALA A 51 1.38 -4.95 2.78
C ALA A 51 0.32 -3.99 2.28
N ILE A 52 -0.92 -4.48 2.21
CA ILE A 52 -2.11 -3.66 1.98
C ILE A 52 -2.98 -3.76 3.23
N PHE A 53 -3.35 -2.63 3.78
CA PHE A 53 -4.21 -2.52 4.95
C PHE A 53 -5.58 -1.98 4.59
N ASP A 54 -6.58 -2.46 5.30
CA ASP A 54 -7.95 -1.98 5.29
C ASP A 54 -8.11 -0.71 6.18
N GLU A 55 -9.32 -0.13 6.26
CA GLU A 55 -9.55 1.07 7.08
C GLU A 55 -9.38 0.83 8.59
N ALA A 56 -9.57 -0.42 9.04
CA ALA A 56 -9.38 -0.84 10.42
C ALA A 56 -7.90 -1.06 10.78
N GLY A 57 -6.98 -0.93 9.82
CA GLY A 57 -5.54 -1.16 10.01
C GLY A 57 -5.17 -2.64 10.00
N LYS A 58 -6.05 -3.50 9.50
CA LYS A 58 -5.80 -4.92 9.33
C LYS A 58 -5.17 -5.19 7.96
N ALA A 59 -4.14 -6.03 7.94
CA ALA A 59 -3.51 -6.45 6.69
C ALA A 59 -4.43 -7.41 5.93
N ILE A 60 -4.82 -7.04 4.71
CA ILE A 60 -5.57 -7.87 3.76
C ILE A 60 -4.66 -8.51 2.69
N TYR A 61 -3.39 -8.12 2.69
CA TYR A 61 -2.31 -8.74 1.92
C TYR A 61 -0.99 -8.42 2.61
N SER A 62 -0.11 -9.40 2.77
CA SER A 62 1.25 -9.15 3.23
C SER A 62 2.23 -10.17 2.67
N GLU A 63 3.20 -9.68 1.90
CA GLU A 63 4.22 -10.54 1.30
C GLU A 63 5.57 -9.80 1.33
N PRO A 64 6.62 -10.38 1.95
CA PRO A 64 7.96 -9.81 1.89
C PRO A 64 8.55 -9.76 0.48
N TYR A 65 8.19 -10.70 -0.40
CA TYR A 65 8.73 -10.80 -1.76
C TYR A 65 7.63 -11.04 -2.81
N PRO A 66 6.77 -10.04 -3.11
CA PRO A 66 5.67 -10.23 -4.05
C PRO A 66 6.24 -10.57 -5.43
N GLY A 67 5.91 -11.74 -5.98
CA GLY A 67 6.50 -12.25 -7.23
C GLY A 67 7.99 -12.56 -7.13
N ASP A 68 8.44 -13.18 -6.04
CA ASP A 68 9.81 -13.63 -5.77
C ASP A 68 10.88 -12.54 -5.73
N HIS A 69 10.48 -11.27 -5.61
CA HIS A 69 11.39 -10.14 -5.58
C HIS A 69 11.01 -9.14 -4.49
N SER A 70 12.00 -8.40 -3.98
CA SER A 70 11.75 -7.30 -3.04
C SER A 70 10.71 -6.33 -3.61
N PRO A 71 9.75 -5.82 -2.81
CA PRO A 71 8.72 -4.92 -3.30
C PRO A 71 9.25 -3.54 -3.65
N CYS A 72 10.39 -3.15 -3.08
CA CYS A 72 11.11 -1.93 -3.41
C CYS A 72 12.61 -2.24 -3.47
N TYR A 73 13.25 -1.91 -4.59
CA TYR A 73 14.70 -2.02 -4.74
C TYR A 73 15.19 -1.11 -5.85
N ASN A 74 16.49 -0.84 -5.84
CA ASN A 74 17.10 0.11 -6.76
C ASN A 74 17.13 -0.48 -8.17
N LYS A 75 16.21 -0.02 -9.02
CA LYS A 75 16.14 -0.37 -10.44
C LYS A 75 15.52 0.77 -11.25
N GLY A 76 16.37 1.67 -11.75
CA GLY A 76 15.94 2.75 -12.66
C GLY A 76 14.78 3.58 -12.10
N ASP A 77 13.61 3.48 -12.73
CA ASP A 77 12.38 4.19 -12.34
C ASP A 77 11.58 3.49 -11.21
N GLY A 78 12.16 2.47 -10.58
CA GLY A 78 11.54 1.69 -9.52
C GLY A 78 10.95 0.38 -10.02
N ARG A 79 10.59 -0.47 -9.07
CA ARG A 79 9.92 -1.75 -9.33
C ARG A 79 8.41 -1.52 -9.44
N GLU A 80 7.77 -2.20 -10.38
CA GLU A 80 6.32 -2.30 -10.48
C GLU A 80 5.91 -3.78 -10.52
N PHE A 81 4.89 -4.15 -9.75
CA PHE A 81 4.27 -5.48 -9.79
C PHE A 81 2.74 -5.36 -9.80
N THR A 82 2.06 -6.39 -10.26
CA THR A 82 0.59 -6.40 -10.43
C THR A 82 -0.05 -7.37 -9.45
N ILE A 83 -1.09 -6.93 -8.74
CA ILE A 83 -1.93 -7.79 -7.89
C ILE A 83 -3.35 -7.84 -8.47
N GLU A 84 -3.88 -9.05 -8.56
CA GLU A 84 -5.27 -9.38 -8.90
C GLU A 84 -6.02 -9.87 -7.67
N GLY A 85 -7.34 -9.72 -7.65
CA GLY A 85 -8.21 -10.29 -6.62
C GLY A 85 -9.48 -9.48 -6.34
N ASP A 86 -10.28 -9.98 -5.39
CA ASP A 86 -11.69 -9.60 -5.20
C ASP A 86 -11.93 -8.17 -4.69
N CYS A 87 -10.87 -7.46 -4.31
CA CYS A 87 -10.93 -6.04 -3.95
C CYS A 87 -11.20 -5.10 -5.14
N TRP A 88 -10.97 -5.60 -6.36
CA TRP A 88 -11.10 -4.81 -7.59
C TRP A 88 -11.43 -5.66 -8.81
N ASP A 89 -12.29 -5.16 -9.69
CA ASP A 89 -12.67 -5.87 -10.93
C ASP A 89 -11.51 -6.06 -11.92
N LYS A 90 -10.47 -5.23 -11.80
CA LYS A 90 -9.30 -5.22 -12.70
C LYS A 90 -8.02 -5.08 -11.91
N PRO A 91 -6.93 -5.74 -12.34
CA PRO A 91 -5.64 -5.72 -11.65
C PRO A 91 -5.17 -4.31 -11.30
N ARG A 92 -4.45 -4.21 -10.18
CA ARG A 92 -3.79 -2.97 -9.76
C ARG A 92 -2.28 -3.13 -9.84
N LYS A 93 -1.61 -2.03 -10.18
CA LYS A 93 -0.15 -2.00 -10.25
C LYS A 93 0.41 -1.23 -9.07
N PHE A 94 1.44 -1.79 -8.47
CA PHE A 94 2.07 -1.33 -7.25
C PHE A 94 3.51 -1.01 -7.58
N LYS A 95 3.84 0.28 -7.58
CA LYS A 95 5.15 0.79 -7.95
C LYS A 95 5.86 1.33 -6.70
N CYS A 96 7.13 0.98 -6.55
CA CYS A 96 8.02 1.60 -5.57
C CYS A 96 9.39 1.87 -6.18
N LYS A 97 9.79 3.13 -6.09
CA LYS A 97 11.13 3.59 -6.37
C LYS A 97 11.88 3.74 -5.05
N SER A 98 13.11 3.24 -5.02
CA SER A 98 13.96 3.32 -3.84
C SER A 98 15.17 4.20 -4.08
N ASP A 99 15.80 4.62 -2.99
CA ASP A 99 17.13 5.21 -3.00
C ASP A 99 18.21 4.15 -3.29
N PHE A 100 19.47 4.56 -3.17
CA PHE A 100 20.63 3.67 -3.30
C PHE A 100 20.69 2.59 -2.22
N GLY A 101 20.24 2.88 -1.00
CA GLY A 101 20.13 1.93 0.11
C GLY A 101 18.94 0.96 -0.02
N ALA A 102 18.15 1.07 -1.09
CA ALA A 102 16.90 0.35 -1.28
C ALA A 102 15.79 0.72 -0.26
N HIS A 103 15.88 1.89 0.37
CA HIS A 103 14.78 2.47 1.13
C HIS A 103 13.77 3.12 0.19
N PRO A 104 12.45 2.99 0.45
CA PRO A 104 11.43 3.64 -0.37
C PRO A 104 11.63 5.16 -0.47
N GLU A 105 11.71 5.71 -1.68
CA GLU A 105 11.72 7.15 -1.97
C GLU A 105 10.36 7.63 -2.47
N TYR A 106 9.71 6.83 -3.32
CA TYR A 106 8.44 7.17 -3.94
C TYR A 106 7.65 5.90 -4.18
N CYS A 107 6.34 5.96 -3.96
CA CYS A 107 5.45 4.85 -4.22
C CYS A 107 4.18 5.33 -4.92
N GLU A 108 3.59 4.44 -5.71
CA GLU A 108 2.41 4.74 -6.51
C GLU A 108 1.56 3.48 -6.67
N VAL A 109 0.23 3.66 -6.58
CA VAL A 109 -0.73 2.63 -6.95
C VAL A 109 -1.44 3.10 -8.21
N LYS A 110 -1.52 2.23 -9.22
CA LYS A 110 -2.17 2.51 -10.51
C LYS A 110 -3.29 1.51 -10.77
N ASP A 111 -4.25 1.94 -11.58
CA ASP A 111 -5.19 1.01 -12.19
C ASP A 111 -4.53 0.16 -13.29
N SER A 112 -5.30 -0.80 -13.82
CA SER A 112 -4.87 -1.70 -14.89
C SER A 112 -4.38 -0.96 -16.14
N ASN A 113 -4.88 0.25 -16.39
CA ASN A 113 -4.52 1.09 -17.54
C ASN A 113 -3.29 1.97 -17.28
N GLY A 114 -2.71 1.90 -16.08
CA GLY A 114 -1.57 2.72 -15.67
C GLY A 114 -1.95 4.11 -15.20
N LYS A 115 -3.23 4.41 -14.99
CA LYS A 115 -3.64 5.69 -14.38
C LYS A 115 -3.38 5.62 -12.88
N SER A 116 -2.71 6.64 -12.35
CA SER A 116 -2.48 6.80 -10.91
C SER A 116 -3.79 6.85 -10.12
N LEU A 117 -3.86 6.05 -9.06
CA LEU A 117 -4.92 6.06 -8.05
C LEU A 117 -4.47 6.77 -6.77
N GLY A 118 -3.16 6.86 -6.55
CA GLY A 118 -2.56 7.54 -5.43
C GLY A 118 -1.04 7.45 -5.50
N THR A 119 -0.38 8.40 -4.85
CA THR A 119 1.08 8.49 -4.77
C THR A 119 1.49 8.78 -3.33
N GLY A 120 2.69 8.36 -2.96
CA GLY A 120 3.28 8.62 -1.65
C GLY A 120 4.75 8.97 -1.80
N GLU A 121 5.22 9.83 -0.89
CA GLU A 121 6.64 10.12 -0.71
C GLU A 121 7.18 9.26 0.42
N GLY A 122 8.33 8.66 0.18
CA GLY A 122 9.06 7.85 1.14
C GLY A 122 9.60 8.69 2.29
N LYS A 123 9.65 8.10 3.47
CA LYS A 123 10.30 8.67 4.65
C LYS A 123 11.30 7.66 5.18
N THR A 124 12.54 8.12 5.33
CA THR A 124 13.63 7.34 5.93
C THR A 124 14.04 8.00 7.24
N ASP A 125 14.20 7.19 8.27
CA ASP A 125 14.75 7.58 9.55
C ASP A 125 16.05 6.83 9.81
N THR A 126 17.01 7.50 10.44
CA THR A 126 18.34 6.93 10.75
C THR A 126 18.65 7.20 12.21
N GLU A 127 18.85 6.12 12.97
CA GLU A 127 19.18 6.17 14.38
C GLU A 127 20.61 5.67 14.60
N PHE A 128 21.42 6.45 15.31
CA PHE A 128 22.79 6.10 15.67
C PHE A 128 23.00 6.25 17.17
N ILE A 129 23.45 5.19 17.83
CA ILE A 129 23.67 5.16 19.29
C ILE A 129 25.14 4.93 19.68
N GLY A 130 26.08 5.23 18.77
CA GLY A 130 27.52 5.07 19.02
C GLY A 130 28.05 3.68 18.67
N ILE A 131 27.34 2.63 19.08
CA ILE A 131 27.72 1.23 18.86
C ILE A 131 26.91 0.52 17.76
N SER A 132 25.84 1.17 17.30
CA SER A 132 25.00 0.65 16.22
C SER A 132 24.36 1.79 15.42
N ILE A 133 24.00 1.45 14.20
CA ILE A 133 23.21 2.28 13.29
C ILE A 133 22.02 1.46 12.79
N GLY A 134 20.84 2.08 12.80
CA GLY A 134 19.62 1.54 12.23
C GLY A 134 19.06 2.54 11.23
N MET A 135 18.60 2.04 10.08
CA MET A 135 17.89 2.83 9.09
C MET A 135 16.54 2.14 8.83
N SER A 136 15.46 2.90 8.81
CA SER A 136 14.15 2.39 8.43
C SER A 136 13.46 3.35 7.48
N GLY A 137 12.83 2.82 6.44
CA GLY A 137 12.16 3.57 5.41
C GLY A 137 10.76 3.04 5.17
N ALA A 138 9.79 3.93 4.97
CA ALA A 138 8.43 3.56 4.61
C ALA A 138 7.85 4.52 3.56
N CYS A 139 7.02 3.97 2.68
CA CYS A 139 6.21 4.75 1.75
C CYS A 139 4.78 4.22 1.76
N VAL A 140 3.81 5.13 1.85
CA VAL A 140 2.39 4.79 2.02
C VAL A 140 1.57 5.46 0.93
N VAL A 141 0.71 4.69 0.27
CA VAL A 141 -0.30 5.19 -0.66
C VAL A 141 -1.68 4.83 -0.16
N GLU A 142 -2.54 5.82 -0.02
CA GLU A 142 -3.98 5.60 0.19
C GLU A 142 -4.71 5.56 -1.15
N PHE A 143 -5.60 4.60 -1.35
CA PHE A 143 -6.39 4.45 -2.59
C PHE A 143 -7.74 3.80 -2.31
N ASP A 144 -8.75 4.12 -3.11
CA ASP A 144 -10.09 3.52 -2.96
C ASP A 144 -10.14 2.13 -3.62
N ALA A 145 -10.64 1.14 -2.89
CA ALA A 145 -11.08 -0.14 -3.43
C ALA A 145 -12.28 0.05 -4.36
N LYS A 146 -12.65 -1.00 -5.10
CA LYS A 146 -13.91 -1.02 -5.88
C LYS A 146 -15.01 -1.81 -5.20
N SER A 147 -14.68 -2.69 -4.26
CA SER A 147 -15.61 -3.38 -3.39
C SER A 147 -15.56 -2.84 -1.96
N HIS A 148 -16.61 -3.15 -1.19
CA HIS A 148 -16.63 -2.99 0.26
C HIS A 148 -16.38 -4.37 0.88
N ASN A 149 -15.47 -4.46 1.87
CA ASN A 149 -15.03 -5.71 2.51
C ASN A 149 -14.11 -6.56 1.63
N CYS A 150 -12.90 -6.06 1.40
CA CYS A 150 -11.80 -6.87 0.87
C CYS A 150 -11.59 -8.13 1.73
N PRO A 151 -11.60 -9.34 1.13
CA PRO A 151 -11.43 -10.56 1.92
C PRO A 151 -10.01 -10.65 2.49
N GLU A 152 -9.90 -11.27 3.65
CA GLU A 152 -8.65 -11.41 4.38
C GLU A 152 -7.71 -12.42 3.71
N ASP A 153 -6.42 -12.23 3.88
CA ASP A 153 -5.39 -13.16 3.42
C ASP A 153 -5.17 -14.26 4.45
N ASP A 154 -5.59 -15.49 4.13
CA ASP A 154 -5.43 -16.71 4.94
C ASP A 154 -4.24 -17.58 4.48
N GLY A 155 -3.37 -17.04 3.62
CA GLY A 155 -2.27 -17.77 2.99
C GLY A 155 -2.63 -18.38 1.63
N ASN A 156 -3.90 -18.31 1.20
CA ASN A 156 -4.35 -18.41 -0.19
C ASN A 156 -5.23 -17.20 -0.55
N GLY A 157 -4.93 -16.03 0.04
CA GLY A 157 -5.79 -14.86 -0.01
C GLY A 157 -6.30 -14.51 -1.40
N PRO A 158 -7.44 -13.82 -1.49
CA PRO A 158 -8.03 -13.41 -2.78
C PRO A 158 -7.06 -12.58 -3.64
N LEU A 159 -6.10 -11.92 -2.97
CA LEU A 159 -5.09 -11.07 -3.58
C LEU A 159 -3.83 -11.86 -3.91
N HIS A 160 -3.42 -11.88 -5.19
CA HIS A 160 -2.24 -12.60 -5.65
C HIS A 160 -1.48 -11.83 -6.73
N VAL A 161 -0.14 -11.99 -6.75
CA VAL A 161 0.73 -11.34 -7.73
C VAL A 161 0.69 -12.10 -9.05
N THR A 162 0.43 -11.41 -10.16
CA THR A 162 0.38 -12.03 -11.50
C THR A 162 1.56 -11.65 -12.40
N SER A 163 2.32 -10.60 -12.04
CA SER A 163 3.56 -10.20 -12.74
C SER A 163 4.37 -9.20 -11.90
N GLY A 164 5.70 -9.16 -12.09
CA GLY A 164 6.58 -8.16 -11.49
C GLY A 164 8.03 -8.59 -11.29
#